data_AF-A0A1Y3B7K4-F1
#
_entry.id   AF-A0A1Y3B7K4-F1
#
_cell.length_a   1.000
_cell.length_b   1.000
_cell.length_c   1.000
_cell.angle_alpha   90.00
_cell.angle_beta   90.00
_cell.angle_gamma   90.00
#
_symmetry.space_group_name_H-M   'P 1'
#
loop_
_entity.id
_entity.type
_entity.pdbx_description
1 polymer ?
#
loop_
_entity_poly.entity_id
_entity_poly.type
_entity_poly.pdbx_seq_one_letter_code
_entity_poly.pdbx_strand_id
1 'polypeptide(L)'
;EGPIQGGSELKFYGSNFGESRSTPNSKLVILIDKIPCNVIERNDTFVRCQIVKTDSNYEHDAEISFYAKDKIDIAKRKFMIDGRIKLDKPFRFLSPITCGIHPTYGPFAGGTQILLFGKYLNIGTNASLQLGDQPCKIVSEL
;
A
#
# COMPACT_ATOMS: atom_id res chain seq x y z
N GLU A 1 4.14 -6.44 -0.76
CA GLU A 1 5.32 -5.84 -1.41
C GLU A 1 4.84 -4.64 -2.20
N GLY A 2 5.72 -3.68 -2.50
CA GLY A 2 5.36 -2.48 -3.24
C GLY A 2 6.55 -1.60 -3.60
N PRO A 3 6.36 -0.56 -4.43
CA PRO A 3 7.41 0.35 -4.86
C PRO A 3 8.10 1.04 -3.68
N ILE A 4 9.43 1.21 -3.78
CA ILE A 4 10.26 1.95 -2.82
C ILE A 4 9.74 3.35 -2.50
N GLN A 5 9.07 4.01 -3.44
CA GLN A 5 8.49 5.34 -3.25
C GLN A 5 7.19 5.33 -2.42
N GLY A 6 6.69 4.18 -1.97
CA GLY A 6 5.42 4.07 -1.23
C GLY A 6 4.20 4.22 -2.13
N GLY A 7 3.10 4.78 -1.60
CA GLY A 7 1.86 4.98 -2.35
C GLY A 7 0.99 3.73 -2.56
N SER A 8 1.50 2.55 -2.20
CA SER A 8 0.71 1.31 -2.23
C SER A 8 -0.46 1.39 -1.25
N GLU A 9 -1.62 0.90 -1.66
CA GLU A 9 -2.73 0.64 -0.75
C GLU A 9 -2.63 -0.78 -0.19
N LEU A 10 -2.70 -0.87 1.14
CA LEU A 10 -2.69 -2.12 1.88
C LEU A 10 -4.05 -2.35 2.52
N LYS A 11 -4.46 -3.61 2.58
CA LYS A 11 -5.64 -4.05 3.32
C LYS A 11 -5.24 -5.13 4.30
N PHE A 12 -5.45 -4.83 5.59
CA PHE A 12 -5.18 -5.74 6.69
C PHE A 12 -6.49 -6.31 7.21
N TYR A 13 -6.49 -7.60 7.52
CA TYR A 13 -7.64 -8.32 8.08
C TYR A 13 -7.33 -8.74 9.52
N GLY A 14 -8.35 -8.73 10.36
CA GLY A 14 -8.19 -8.93 11.81
C GLY A 14 -9.52 -8.74 12.54
N SER A 15 -9.44 -8.29 13.78
CA SER A 15 -10.60 -8.02 14.64
C SER A 15 -10.33 -6.81 15.53
N ASN A 16 -11.38 -6.20 16.08
CA ASN A 16 -11.28 -5.06 16.99
C ASN A 16 -10.59 -3.82 16.39
N PHE A 17 -10.60 -3.67 15.06
CA PHE A 17 -10.08 -2.46 14.43
C PHE A 17 -10.98 -1.24 14.68
N GLY A 18 -12.23 -1.46 15.10
CA GLY A 18 -13.24 -0.44 15.35
C GLY A 18 -13.74 0.26 14.08
N GLU A 19 -14.91 0.88 14.17
CA GLU A 19 -15.52 1.56 13.03
C GLU A 19 -14.86 2.91 12.68
N SER A 20 -14.95 3.29 11.40
CA SER A 20 -14.43 4.54 10.81
C SER A 20 -14.90 5.83 11.51
N ARG A 21 -15.92 5.77 12.37
CA ARG A 21 -16.34 6.87 13.27
C ARG A 21 -15.27 7.10 14.35
N SER A 22 -14.13 7.65 13.94
CA SER A 22 -13.10 8.16 14.85
C SER A 22 -13.76 9.24 15.70
N THR A 23 -14.07 8.90 16.95
CA THR A 23 -14.20 9.95 17.95
C THR A 23 -12.83 10.63 18.05
N PRO A 24 -12.73 11.95 18.31
CA PRO A 24 -11.45 12.66 18.46
C PRO A 24 -10.52 12.04 19.53
N ASN A 25 -11.04 11.09 20.29
CA ASN A 25 -10.37 10.40 21.37
C ASN A 25 -9.70 9.09 20.91
N SER A 26 -10.18 8.38 19.89
CA SER A 26 -9.62 7.08 19.50
C SER A 26 -8.82 7.19 18.19
N LYS A 27 -7.50 6.90 18.24
CA LYS A 27 -6.59 6.94 17.09
C LYS A 27 -5.95 5.58 16.83
N LEU A 28 -6.13 5.06 15.62
CA LEU A 28 -5.34 3.95 15.07
C LEU A 28 -4.25 4.54 14.17
N VAL A 29 -3.00 4.19 14.44
CA VAL A 29 -1.83 4.56 13.64
C VAL A 29 -1.23 3.28 13.08
N ILE A 30 -0.96 3.27 11.79
CA ILE A 30 -0.32 2.16 11.09
C ILE A 30 0.97 2.69 10.50
N LEU A 31 2.08 2.01 10.77
CA LEU A 31 3.39 2.36 10.25
C LEU A 31 3.97 1.17 9.49
N ILE A 32 4.56 1.45 8.33
CA ILE A 32 5.43 0.54 7.59
C ILE A 32 6.85 1.05 7.81
N ASP A 33 7.60 0.40 8.70
CA ASP A 33 8.75 0.94 9.43
C ASP A 33 8.43 2.29 10.11
N LYS A 34 8.95 3.37 9.55
CA LYS A 34 8.76 4.75 10.03
C LYS A 34 7.83 5.54 9.11
N ILE A 35 7.33 4.91 8.04
CA ILE A 35 6.49 5.54 7.02
C ILE A 35 5.03 5.37 7.44
N PRO A 36 4.27 6.48 7.61
CA PRO A 36 2.85 6.38 7.92
C PRO A 36 2.04 5.71 6.80
N CYS A 37 1.05 4.90 7.19
CA CYS A 37 -0.01 4.42 6.31
C CYS A 37 -1.32 5.12 6.67
N ASN A 38 -1.77 6.01 5.80
CA ASN A 38 -2.97 6.82 6.03
C ASN A 38 -4.22 5.95 5.86
N VAL A 39 -5.00 5.80 6.93
CA VAL A 39 -6.23 5.00 6.93
C VAL A 39 -7.25 5.63 5.97
N ILE A 40 -7.67 4.86 4.97
CA ILE A 40 -8.72 5.22 4.01
C ILE A 40 -10.08 4.76 4.53
N GLU A 41 -10.14 3.52 4.99
CA GLU A 41 -11.38 2.86 5.41
C GLU A 41 -11.07 1.82 6.48
N ARG A 42 -11.94 1.68 7.48
CA ARG A 42 -11.87 0.58 8.44
C ARG A 42 -13.25 0.23 8.97
N ASN A 43 -13.42 -1.04 9.28
CA ASN A 43 -14.50 -1.54 10.13
C ASN A 43 -13.88 -2.42 11.21
N ASP A 44 -14.69 -3.24 11.88
CA ASP A 44 -14.16 -4.09 12.94
C ASP A 44 -13.20 -5.20 12.45
N THR A 45 -13.35 -5.67 11.21
CA THR A 45 -12.63 -6.83 10.67
C THR A 45 -11.52 -6.49 9.68
N PHE A 46 -11.46 -5.26 9.17
CA PHE A 46 -10.39 -4.82 8.29
C PHE A 46 -10.05 -3.35 8.42
N VAL A 47 -8.82 -3.01 8.01
CA VAL A 47 -8.37 -1.65 7.76
C VAL A 47 -7.66 -1.57 6.42
N ARG A 48 -8.09 -0.63 5.57
CA ARG A 48 -7.44 -0.25 4.32
C ARG A 48 -6.72 1.08 4.53
N CYS A 49 -5.45 1.15 4.15
CA CYS A 49 -4.64 2.36 4.25
C CYS A 49 -3.72 2.52 3.05
N GLN A 50 -3.25 3.74 2.80
CA GLN A 50 -2.27 4.05 1.76
C GLN A 50 -0.94 4.46 2.39
N ILE A 51 0.14 3.79 1.98
CA ILE A 51 1.50 4.14 2.40
C ILE A 51 1.82 5.54 1.87
N VAL A 52 2.30 6.43 2.74
CA VAL A 52 2.74 7.77 2.32
C VAL A 52 3.88 7.66 1.31
N LYS A 53 3.86 8.53 0.29
CA LYS A 53 4.94 8.58 -0.70
C LYS A 53 6.22 9.15 -0.08
N THR A 54 7.36 8.60 -0.45
CA THR A 54 8.67 9.05 0.04
C THR A 54 9.68 9.16 -1.10
N ASP A 55 10.78 9.86 -0.84
CA ASP A 55 11.93 9.96 -1.75
C ASP A 55 12.92 8.78 -1.58
N SER A 56 12.48 7.67 -0.98
CA SER A 56 13.33 6.49 -0.78
C SER A 56 13.76 5.89 -2.12
N ASN A 57 15.02 5.48 -2.19
CA ASN A 57 15.67 4.95 -3.38
C ASN A 57 16.32 3.57 -3.18
N TYR A 58 16.05 2.90 -2.05
CA TYR A 58 16.65 1.60 -1.71
C TYR A 58 15.60 0.55 -1.39
N GLU A 59 15.85 -0.67 -1.87
CA GLU A 59 15.04 -1.84 -1.55
C GLU A 59 15.34 -2.32 -0.11
N HIS A 60 14.29 -2.69 0.61
CA HIS A 60 14.41 -3.21 1.97
C HIS A 60 13.13 -3.91 2.43
N ASP A 61 13.27 -4.76 3.44
CA ASP A 61 12.15 -5.32 4.20
C ASP A 61 11.81 -4.38 5.36
N ALA A 62 10.52 -4.11 5.53
CA ALA A 62 9.98 -3.16 6.49
C ALA A 62 9.01 -3.83 7.46
N GLU A 63 9.14 -3.51 8.75
CA GLU A 63 8.26 -3.98 9.81
C GLU A 63 6.90 -3.30 9.72
N ILE A 64 5.81 -4.05 9.80
CA ILE A 64 4.46 -3.47 9.85
C ILE A 64 4.03 -3.41 11.31
N SER A 65 3.71 -2.21 11.79
CA SER A 65 3.27 -1.99 13.16
C SER A 65 1.96 -1.21 13.26
N PHE A 66 1.17 -1.55 14.27
CA PHE A 66 -0.10 -0.94 14.62
C PHE A 66 0.00 -0.35 16.02
N TYR A 67 -0.48 0.89 16.17
CA TYR A 67 -0.58 1.59 17.43
C TYR A 67 -2.00 2.11 17.62
N ALA A 68 -2.70 1.59 18.63
CA ALA A 68 -4.04 2.02 18.99
C ALA A 68 -3.99 2.77 20.32
N LYS A 69 -4.43 4.04 20.31
CA LYS A 69 -4.54 4.87 21.52
C LYS A 69 -5.94 5.42 21.66
N ASP A 70 -6.59 5.15 22.78
CA ASP A 70 -7.82 5.84 23.18
C ASP A 70 -7.50 6.91 24.23
N LYS A 71 -7.84 8.16 23.94
CA LYS A 71 -7.76 9.26 24.90
C LYS A 71 -8.94 9.14 25.86
N ILE A 72 -8.61 9.22 27.12
CA ILE A 72 -9.52 9.22 28.24
C ILE A 72 -10.60 10.32 28.07
N ASP A 73 -11.87 9.93 28.16
CA ASP A 73 -12.94 10.75 28.73
C ASP A 73 -13.26 10.15 30.11
N ILE A 74 -12.60 10.65 31.18
CA ILE A 74 -12.75 10.15 32.57
C ILE A 74 -14.23 10.10 32.97
N ALA A 75 -15.07 10.95 32.39
CA ALA A 75 -16.49 11.00 32.69
C ALA A 75 -17.32 9.88 32.02
N LYS A 76 -16.79 9.17 31.01
CA LYS A 76 -17.57 8.23 30.18
C LYS A 76 -17.00 6.81 30.09
N ARG A 77 -15.69 6.58 30.27
CA ARG A 77 -15.10 5.24 30.13
C ARG A 77 -14.14 4.91 31.27
N LYS A 78 -14.22 3.66 31.77
CA LYS A 78 -13.41 3.11 32.89
C LYS A 78 -12.11 2.40 32.45
N PHE A 79 -11.76 2.42 31.16
CA PHE A 79 -10.58 1.71 30.65
C PHE A 79 -9.83 2.52 29.58
N MET A 80 -8.51 2.32 29.53
CA MET A 80 -7.59 2.91 28.56
C MET A 80 -7.06 1.82 27.65
N ILE A 81 -6.99 2.09 26.34
CA ILE A 81 -6.34 1.21 25.37
C ILE A 81 -5.05 1.91 24.91
N ASP A 82 -3.91 1.26 25.18
CA ASP A 82 -2.61 1.57 24.59
C ASP A 82 -2.04 0.25 24.06
N GLY A 83 -2.38 -0.06 22.81
CA GLY A 83 -2.06 -1.33 22.18
C GLY A 83 -1.00 -1.17 21.10
N ARG A 84 -0.01 -2.07 21.09
CA ARG A 84 1.01 -2.19 20.04
C ARG A 84 1.01 -3.60 19.49
N ILE A 85 0.90 -3.72 18.18
CA ILE A 85 1.00 -5.00 17.47
C ILE A 85 2.01 -4.84 16.35
N LYS A 86 2.80 -5.87 16.13
CA LYS A 86 3.72 -6.01 14.99
C LYS A 86 3.33 -7.26 14.21
N LEU A 87 3.45 -7.21 12.89
CA LEU A 87 3.25 -8.40 12.07
C LEU A 87 4.57 -9.14 11.87
N ASP A 88 4.52 -10.47 11.91
CA ASP A 88 5.70 -11.32 11.72
C ASP A 88 6.24 -11.27 10.29
N LYS A 89 5.34 -11.08 9.31
CA LYS A 89 5.72 -10.98 7.90
C LYS A 89 6.00 -9.52 7.53
N PRO A 90 7.22 -9.19 7.05
CA PRO A 90 7.54 -7.83 6.65
C PRO A 90 6.86 -7.43 5.34
N PHE A 91 6.72 -6.13 5.13
CA PHE A 91 6.44 -5.55 3.82
C PHE A 91 7.75 -5.34 3.07
N ARG A 92 7.82 -5.71 1.80
CA ARG A 92 9.05 -5.53 1.00
C ARG A 92 8.91 -4.35 0.06
N PHE A 93 9.78 -3.36 0.22
CA PHE A 93 9.94 -2.24 -0.70
C PHE A 93 10.92 -2.64 -1.80
N LEU A 94 10.46 -2.65 -3.04
CA LEU A 94 11.19 -3.13 -4.21
C LEU A 94 11.12 -2.11 -5.35
N SER A 95 12.10 -2.11 -6.24
CA SER A 95 12.12 -1.25 -7.43
C SER A 95 11.71 -2.07 -8.66
N PRO A 96 10.61 -1.72 -9.37
CA PRO A 96 10.27 -2.39 -10.62
C PRO A 96 11.38 -2.20 -11.66
N ILE A 97 11.83 -3.29 -12.28
CA ILE A 97 12.87 -3.27 -13.31
C ILE A 97 12.26 -3.78 -14.61
N THR A 98 12.18 -2.91 -15.61
CA THR A 98 11.85 -3.30 -16.98
C THR A 98 13.09 -3.86 -17.66
N CYS A 99 13.03 -5.12 -18.11
CA CYS A 99 14.12 -5.75 -18.87
C CYS A 99 13.92 -5.64 -20.38
N GLY A 100 12.69 -5.59 -20.85
CA GLY A 100 12.41 -5.44 -22.27
C GLY A 100 10.93 -5.43 -22.62
N ILE A 101 10.68 -5.22 -23.91
CA ILE A 101 9.37 -5.15 -24.52
C ILE A 101 9.36 -5.97 -25.82
N HIS A 102 8.28 -6.68 -26.09
CA HIS A 102 8.10 -7.42 -27.33
C HIS A 102 6.64 -7.38 -27.82
N PRO A 103 6.35 -7.11 -29.11
CA PRO A 103 7.30 -6.71 -30.14
C PRO A 103 7.83 -5.29 -29.90
N THR A 104 8.97 -4.97 -30.52
CA THR A 104 9.60 -3.63 -30.43
C THR A 104 9.10 -2.66 -31.50
N TYR A 105 8.19 -3.11 -32.37
CA TYR A 105 7.58 -2.32 -33.44
C TYR A 105 6.12 -2.73 -33.63
N GLY A 106 5.35 -1.85 -34.26
CA GLY A 106 3.95 -2.08 -34.59
C GLY A 106 3.38 -0.99 -35.49
N PRO A 107 2.16 -1.18 -36.03
CA PRO A 107 1.49 -0.19 -36.85
C PRO A 107 1.23 1.12 -36.08
N PHE A 108 1.34 2.26 -36.77
CA PHE A 108 1.04 3.58 -36.21
C PHE A 108 -0.40 3.69 -35.67
N ALA A 109 -1.34 2.95 -36.27
CA ALA A 109 -2.74 2.91 -35.82
C ALA A 109 -2.92 2.31 -34.41
N GLY A 110 -1.90 1.65 -33.84
CA GLY A 110 -1.96 1.00 -32.53
C GLY A 110 -2.61 -0.38 -32.58
N GLY A 111 -3.08 -0.86 -31.41
CA GLY A 111 -3.68 -2.18 -31.26
C GLY A 111 -2.69 -3.34 -31.11
N THR A 112 -1.38 -3.06 -31.18
CA THR A 112 -0.33 -4.04 -30.93
C THR A 112 -0.38 -4.53 -29.49
N GLN A 113 -0.57 -5.84 -29.30
CA GLN A 113 -0.37 -6.45 -28.00
C GLN A 113 1.13 -6.52 -27.72
N ILE A 114 1.55 -5.93 -26.61
CA ILE A 114 2.94 -5.91 -26.17
C ILE A 114 3.09 -6.71 -24.89
N LEU A 115 4.21 -7.41 -24.79
CA LEU A 115 4.70 -8.09 -23.60
C LEU A 115 5.82 -7.23 -23.00
N LEU A 116 5.54 -6.62 -21.85
CA LEU A 116 6.56 -6.02 -21.00
C LEU A 116 7.06 -7.09 -20.04
N PHE A 117 8.38 -7.31 -19.98
CA PHE A 117 8.97 -8.31 -19.09
C PHE A 117 10.10 -7.70 -18.28
N GLY A 118 10.28 -8.23 -17.07
CA GLY A 118 11.13 -7.61 -16.07
C GLY A 118 11.02 -8.26 -14.70
N LYS A 119 11.45 -7.54 -13.68
CA LYS A 119 11.34 -7.94 -12.27
C LYS A 119 10.41 -7.00 -11.54
N TYR A 120 9.59 -7.56 -10.65
CA TYR A 120 8.72 -6.81 -9.74
C TYR A 120 7.75 -5.85 -10.46
N LEU A 121 7.32 -6.19 -11.68
CA LEU A 121 6.39 -5.37 -12.46
C LEU A 121 4.96 -5.42 -11.90
N ASN A 122 4.66 -6.40 -11.05
CA ASN A 122 3.36 -6.65 -10.43
C ASN A 122 3.29 -6.22 -8.96
N ILE A 123 4.26 -5.44 -8.47
CA ILE A 123 4.23 -4.94 -7.08
C ILE A 123 3.33 -3.70 -6.95
N GLY A 124 2.87 -3.44 -5.73
CA GLY A 124 1.98 -2.32 -5.44
C GLY A 124 0.51 -2.69 -5.68
N THR A 125 -0.33 -1.67 -5.87
CA THR A 125 -1.79 -1.85 -5.97
C THR A 125 -2.32 -1.58 -7.37
N ASN A 126 -1.79 -0.56 -8.03
CA ASN A 126 -2.24 -0.12 -9.35
C ASN A 126 -1.02 0.04 -10.26
N ALA A 127 -1.14 -0.47 -11.48
CA ALA A 127 -0.17 -0.28 -12.54
C ALA A 127 -0.82 0.51 -13.68
N SER A 128 -0.04 1.41 -14.28
CA SER A 128 -0.41 2.13 -15.49
C SER A 128 0.76 2.15 -16.43
N LEU A 129 0.51 1.88 -17.72
CA LEU A 129 1.54 1.89 -18.75
C LEU A 129 1.22 2.98 -19.78
N GLN A 130 2.25 3.66 -20.26
CA GLN A 130 2.16 4.65 -21.33
C GLN A 130 3.28 4.41 -22.34
N LEU A 131 2.99 4.55 -23.63
CA LEU A 131 3.96 4.52 -24.73
C LEU A 131 4.03 5.91 -25.34
N GLY A 132 5.12 6.63 -25.07
CA GLY A 132 5.13 8.09 -25.26
C GLY A 132 4.02 8.71 -24.41
N ASP A 133 3.19 9.54 -25.03
CA ASP A 133 2.06 10.20 -24.35
C ASP A 133 0.73 9.42 -24.43
N GLN A 134 0.75 8.19 -24.97
CA GLN A 134 -0.46 7.40 -25.20
C GLN A 134 -0.64 6.32 -24.11
N PRO A 135 -1.82 6.23 -23.46
CA PRO A 135 -2.08 5.20 -22.47
C PRO A 135 -2.11 3.82 -23.14
N CYS A 136 -1.37 2.88 -22.56
CA CYS A 136 -1.38 1.48 -22.97
C CYS A 136 -2.21 0.67 -21.99
N LYS A 137 -3.26 0.01 -22.48
CA LYS A 137 -4.15 -0.80 -21.66
C LYS A 137 -3.46 -2.11 -21.28
N ILE A 138 -3.29 -2.34 -19.98
CA ILE A 138 -2.86 -3.64 -19.45
C ILE A 138 -4.00 -4.63 -19.63
N VAL A 139 -3.77 -5.69 -20.41
CA VAL A 139 -4.78 -6.73 -20.73
C VAL A 139 -4.66 -7.96 -19.85
N SER A 140 -3.46 -8.26 -19.37
CA SER A 140 -3.17 -9.41 -18.50
C SER A 140 -1.86 -9.18 -17.75
N GLU A 141 -1.77 -9.77 -16.56
CA GLU A 141 -0.54 -9.93 -15.79
C GLU A 141 -0.23 -11.43 -15.71
N LEU A 142 1.05 -11.79 -15.80
CA LEU A 142 1.55 -13.17 -15.74
C LEU A 142 2.26 -13.43 -14.41
#